data_AF-A0A6G3X0H9-F1
#
_entry.id   AF-A0A6G3X0H9-F1
#
_cell.length_a   1.000
_cell.length_b   1.000
_cell.length_c   1.000
_cell.angle_alpha   90.00
_cell.angle_beta   90.00
_cell.angle_gamma   90.00
#
_symmetry.space_group_name_H-M   'P 1'
#
loop_
_entity.id
_entity.type
_entity.pdbx_description
1 polymer ?
#
loop_
_entity_poly.entity_id
_entity_poly.type
_entity_poly.pdbx_seq_one_letter_code
_entity_poly.pdbx_strand_id
1 'polypeptide(L)'
;GELRKGQTVTWIKRDGTMSNVRVTELLMTEALTRKPAEVAGPGDICAVAGFPDIMIGETLADPENPIALPLITVDEPAISMTIGTNTSPLVGKGGKGHKVTARQVKDRLDRELIGNVSLRVLDTERPDAWEVQGRGELALAILVEQMRREGFEL
;
A
#
# COMPACT_ATOMS: atom_id res chain seq x y z
N GLY A 1 -22.21 9.75 -12.83
CA GLY A 1 -20.99 9.67 -13.65
C GLY A 1 -20.77 8.23 -14.05
N GLU A 2 -20.07 8.02 -15.16
CA GLU A 2 -19.63 6.69 -15.61
C GLU A 2 -18.12 6.71 -15.77
N LEU A 3 -17.45 5.60 -15.46
CA LEU A 3 -16.04 5.39 -15.69
C LEU A 3 -15.84 4.45 -16.88
N ARG A 4 -15.03 4.84 -17.86
CA ARG A 4 -14.78 4.04 -19.07
C ARG A 4 -13.33 3.59 -19.17
N LYS A 5 -13.12 2.40 -19.72
CA LYS A 5 -11.77 1.95 -20.09
C LYS A 5 -11.15 2.94 -21.10
N GLY A 6 -9.90 3.33 -20.88
CA GLY A 6 -9.19 4.31 -21.71
C GLY A 6 -9.55 5.77 -21.44
N GLN A 7 -10.47 6.06 -20.53
CA GLN A 7 -10.81 7.44 -20.15
C GLN A 7 -9.65 8.10 -19.40
N THR A 8 -9.45 9.40 -19.62
CA THR A 8 -8.59 10.23 -18.78
C THR A 8 -9.42 10.80 -17.64
N VAL A 9 -8.96 10.60 -16.40
CA VAL A 9 -9.60 11.08 -15.18
C VAL A 9 -8.62 11.94 -14.40
N THR A 10 -9.13 12.82 -13.55
CA THR A 10 -8.30 13.52 -12.57
C THR A 10 -8.16 12.66 -11.33
N TRP A 11 -6.93 12.27 -11.03
CA TRP A 11 -6.54 11.61 -9.79
C TRP A 11 -6.21 12.68 -8.75
N ILE A 12 -7.04 12.73 -7.71
CA ILE A 12 -6.89 13.66 -6.58
C ILE A 12 -6.30 12.89 -5.41
N LYS A 13 -5.07 13.26 -5.04
CA LYS A 13 -4.33 12.67 -3.93
C LYS A 13 -4.80 13.19 -2.58
N ARG A 14 -4.41 12.50 -1.50
CA ARG A 14 -4.80 12.85 -0.12
C ARG A 14 -4.31 14.23 0.33
N ASP A 15 -3.21 14.71 -0.24
CA ASP A 15 -2.63 16.04 0.02
C ASP A 15 -3.31 17.16 -0.80
N GLY A 16 -4.28 16.80 -1.65
CA GLY A 16 -4.96 17.72 -2.57
C GLY A 16 -4.26 17.88 -3.92
N THR A 17 -3.09 17.27 -4.13
CA THR A 17 -2.40 17.29 -5.42
C THR A 17 -3.24 16.57 -6.47
N MET A 18 -3.38 17.17 -7.65
CA MET A 18 -4.16 16.64 -8.76
C MET A 18 -3.28 16.30 -9.95
N SER A 19 -3.54 15.18 -10.62
CA SER A 19 -2.91 14.83 -11.89
C SER A 19 -3.88 14.12 -12.81
N ASN A 20 -3.72 14.31 -14.12
CA ASN A 20 -4.53 13.61 -15.11
C ASN A 20 -3.87 12.29 -15.48
N VAL A 21 -4.63 11.20 -15.35
CA VAL A 21 -4.16 9.83 -15.57
C VAL A 21 -5.17 9.07 -16.42
N ARG A 22 -4.68 8.16 -17.26
CA ARG A 22 -5.50 7.33 -18.13
C ARG A 22 -5.81 6.00 -17.45
N VAL A 23 -7.09 5.62 -17.41
CA VAL A 23 -7.53 4.28 -16.99
C VAL A 23 -7.12 3.28 -18.07
N THR A 24 -6.16 2.42 -17.79
CA THR A 24 -5.64 1.46 -18.79
C THR A 24 -6.46 0.18 -18.85
N GLU A 25 -6.98 -0.26 -17.71
CA GLU A 25 -7.86 -1.43 -17.59
C GLU A 25 -9.00 -1.14 -16.62
N LEU A 26 -10.15 -1.76 -16.91
CA LEU A 26 -11.35 -1.72 -16.08
C LEU A 26 -11.91 -3.13 -15.95
N LEU A 27 -12.05 -3.59 -14.71
CA LEU A 27 -12.50 -4.93 -14.38
C LEU A 27 -13.69 -4.84 -13.43
N MET A 28 -14.84 -5.37 -13.85
CA MET A 28 -16.03 -5.44 -12.99
C MET A 28 -15.94 -6.64 -12.05
N THR A 29 -16.34 -6.45 -10.79
CA THR A 29 -16.44 -7.56 -9.84
C THR A 29 -17.77 -8.28 -10.03
N GLU A 30 -17.71 -9.53 -10.49
CA GLU A 30 -18.87 -10.41 -10.62
C GLU A 30 -18.71 -11.62 -9.70
N ALA A 31 -19.51 -11.63 -8.63
CA ALA A 31 -19.43 -12.61 -7.54
C ALA A 31 -17.99 -12.71 -6.97
N LEU A 32 -17.29 -13.81 -7.25
CA LEU A 32 -15.93 -14.09 -6.79
C LEU A 32 -14.86 -13.84 -7.85
N THR A 33 -15.25 -13.32 -9.02
CA THR A 33 -14.36 -13.15 -10.17
C THR A 33 -14.35 -11.71 -10.65
N ARG A 34 -13.28 -11.36 -11.38
CA ARG A 34 -13.18 -10.08 -12.07
C ARG A 34 -13.25 -10.33 -13.57
N LYS A 35 -14.10 -9.59 -14.28
CA LYS A 35 -14.23 -9.68 -15.74
C LYS A 35 -13.92 -8.33 -16.39
N PRO A 36 -13.28 -8.31 -17.57
CA PRO A 36 -13.12 -7.08 -18.35
C PRO A 36 -14.47 -6.40 -18.59
N ALA A 37 -14.48 -5.08 -18.42
CA ALA A 37 -15.65 -4.24 -18.66
C ALA A 37 -15.24 -2.96 -19.38
N GLU A 38 -16.14 -2.42 -20.21
CA GLU A 38 -15.92 -1.17 -20.93
C GLU A 38 -16.39 0.06 -20.15
N VAL A 39 -17.40 -0.13 -19.29
CA VAL A 39 -18.06 0.94 -18.51
C VAL A 39 -18.37 0.43 -17.09
N ALA A 40 -18.19 1.31 -16.10
CA ALA A 40 -18.68 1.13 -14.73
C ALA A 40 -19.53 2.35 -14.33
N GLY A 41 -20.73 2.09 -13.80
CA GLY A 41 -21.69 3.10 -13.39
C GLY A 41 -21.66 3.42 -11.90
N PRO A 42 -22.52 4.34 -11.43
CA PRO A 42 -22.65 4.65 -10.01
C PRO A 42 -23.10 3.41 -9.21
N GLY A 43 -22.39 3.10 -8.13
CA GLY A 43 -22.70 1.96 -7.25
C GLY A 43 -21.95 0.68 -7.60
N ASP A 44 -21.28 0.63 -8.76
CA ASP A 44 -20.48 -0.52 -9.15
C ASP A 44 -19.16 -0.62 -8.36
N ILE A 45 -18.76 -1.86 -8.07
CA ILE A 45 -17.45 -2.16 -7.47
C ILE A 45 -16.55 -2.75 -8.56
N CYS A 46 -15.59 -1.95 -9.01
CA CYS A 46 -14.64 -2.33 -10.06
C CYS A 46 -13.20 -2.19 -9.59
N ALA A 47 -12.29 -2.85 -10.30
CA ALA A 47 -10.85 -2.64 -10.19
C ALA A 47 -10.35 -1.90 -11.44
N VAL A 48 -9.44 -0.96 -11.23
CA VAL A 48 -8.87 -0.12 -12.28
C VAL A 48 -7.34 -0.21 -12.28
N ALA A 49 -6.73 -0.02 -13.45
CA ALA A 49 -5.28 0.07 -13.59
C ALA A 49 -4.87 1.39 -14.28
N GLY A 50 -3.59 1.72 -14.19
CA GLY A 50 -3.01 2.95 -14.75
C GLY A 50 -2.46 3.91 -13.71
N PHE A 51 -2.52 3.56 -12.42
CA PHE A 51 -2.13 4.41 -11.30
C PHE A 51 -1.03 3.70 -10.48
N PRO A 52 0.26 4.01 -10.72
CA PRO A 52 1.37 3.28 -10.11
C PRO A 52 1.39 3.31 -8.58
N ASP A 53 1.05 4.47 -8.01
CA ASP A 53 1.19 4.75 -6.58
C ASP A 53 -0.16 5.19 -5.95
N ILE A 54 -1.29 4.64 -6.44
CA ILE A 54 -2.60 4.98 -5.90
C ILE A 54 -2.74 4.46 -4.46
N MET A 55 -3.20 5.35 -3.56
CA MET A 55 -3.36 5.07 -2.14
C MET A 55 -4.84 5.04 -1.74
N ILE A 56 -5.14 4.35 -0.65
CA ILE A 56 -6.51 4.31 -0.08
C ILE A 56 -6.94 5.72 0.31
N GLY A 57 -8.17 6.06 -0.07
CA GLY A 57 -8.80 7.36 0.22
C GLY A 57 -8.60 8.40 -0.89
N GLU A 58 -7.81 8.12 -1.92
CA GLU A 58 -7.69 9.01 -3.08
C GLU A 58 -8.92 8.92 -3.99
N THR A 59 -9.20 10.00 -4.73
CA THR A 59 -10.42 10.12 -5.55
C THR A 59 -10.05 10.16 -7.03
N LEU A 60 -10.78 9.41 -7.86
CA LEU A 60 -10.78 9.56 -9.31
C LEU A 60 -12.02 10.36 -9.70
N ALA A 61 -11.83 11.52 -10.31
CA ALA A 61 -12.89 12.47 -10.63
C ALA A 61 -12.89 12.85 -12.12
N ASP A 62 -13.98 13.50 -12.53
CA ASP A 62 -14.09 14.10 -13.85
C ASP A 62 -13.07 15.25 -14.02
N PRO A 63 -12.28 15.30 -15.11
CA PRO A 63 -11.34 16.38 -15.35
C PRO A 63 -11.94 17.78 -15.48
N GLU A 64 -13.18 17.89 -15.93
CA GLU A 64 -13.88 19.17 -16.07
C GLU A 64 -14.51 19.63 -14.75
N ASN A 65 -14.75 18.70 -13.82
CA ASN A 65 -15.32 18.99 -12.51
C ASN A 65 -14.67 18.12 -11.41
N PRO A 66 -13.40 18.40 -11.04
CA PRO A 66 -12.66 17.58 -10.10
C PRO A 66 -13.11 17.87 -8.66
N ILE A 67 -13.94 16.98 -8.12
CA ILE A 67 -14.42 17.04 -6.73
C ILE A 67 -13.80 15.90 -5.94
N ALA A 68 -13.04 16.23 -4.90
CA ALA A 68 -12.48 15.26 -3.97
C ALA A 68 -13.57 14.71 -3.04
N LEU A 69 -13.58 13.39 -2.82
CA LEU A 69 -14.42 12.80 -1.78
C LEU A 69 -13.79 13.02 -0.40
N PRO A 70 -14.60 13.12 0.67
CA PRO A 70 -14.09 13.20 2.03
C PRO A 70 -13.17 12.02 2.35
N LEU A 71 -11.99 12.31 2.91
CA LEU A 71 -11.05 11.27 3.32
C LEU A 71 -11.64 10.47 4.48
N ILE A 72 -11.58 9.14 4.37
CA ILE A 72 -11.84 8.27 5.51
C ILE A 72 -10.64 8.39 6.45
N THR A 73 -10.88 8.92 7.66
CA THR A 73 -9.86 9.01 8.69
C THR A 73 -9.68 7.67 9.38
N VAL A 74 -8.43 7.30 9.57
CA VAL A 74 -8.01 6.06 10.20
C VAL A 74 -7.38 6.50 11.53
N ASP A 75 -7.98 6.13 12.67
CA ASP A 75 -7.36 6.14 14.01
C ASP A 75 -5.85 5.87 13.99
N GLU A 76 -5.17 6.60 14.86
CA GLU A 76 -3.72 6.62 14.98
C GLU A 76 -3.15 5.29 15.54
N PRO A 77 -1.88 4.98 15.25
CA PRO A 77 -1.19 3.84 15.86
C PRO A 77 -1.19 3.93 17.38
N ALA A 78 -1.40 2.80 18.05
CA ALA A 78 -1.43 2.71 19.52
C ALA A 78 -0.13 2.14 20.10
N ILE A 79 0.63 1.39 19.30
CA ILE A 79 1.86 0.73 19.70
C ILE A 79 2.91 0.86 18.59
N SER A 80 4.19 0.88 18.97
CA SER A 80 5.30 0.84 18.04
C SER A 80 6.32 -0.24 18.43
N MET A 81 7.04 -0.73 17.43
CA MET A 81 8.17 -1.64 17.60
C MET A 81 9.31 -1.24 16.68
N THR A 82 10.55 -1.50 17.08
CA THR A 82 11.71 -1.29 16.21
C THR A 82 11.99 -2.56 15.41
N ILE A 83 12.03 -2.43 14.08
CA ILE A 83 12.45 -3.49 13.16
C ILE A 83 13.77 -3.07 12.55
N GLY A 84 14.80 -3.91 12.64
CA GLY A 84 16.10 -3.65 12.04
C GLY A 84 16.70 -4.89 11.41
N THR A 85 17.93 -4.76 10.94
CA THR A 85 18.69 -5.91 10.41
C THR A 85 19.25 -6.76 11.53
N ASN A 86 19.25 -8.08 11.32
CA ASN A 86 19.84 -9.03 12.26
C ASN A 86 21.38 -8.87 12.33
N THR A 87 21.90 -8.44 13.49
CA THR A 87 23.34 -8.29 13.75
C THR A 87 23.95 -9.47 14.50
N SER A 88 23.24 -10.59 14.62
CA SER A 88 23.70 -11.79 15.34
C SER A 88 24.84 -12.51 14.61
N PRO A 89 25.77 -13.18 15.33
CA PRO A 89 26.77 -14.08 14.74
C PRO A 89 26.17 -15.27 13.95
N LEU A 90 24.86 -15.46 14.02
CA LEU A 90 24.12 -16.49 13.30
C LEU A 90 23.47 -16.01 12.00
N VAL A 91 23.62 -14.73 11.64
CA VAL A 91 23.02 -14.14 10.43
C VAL A 91 23.38 -14.96 9.18
N GLY A 92 22.38 -15.26 8.35
CA GLY A 92 22.53 -15.98 7.10
C GLY A 92 22.86 -17.47 7.22
N LYS A 93 22.89 -18.05 8.44
CA LYS A 93 23.22 -19.47 8.65
C LYS A 93 22.04 -20.44 8.51
N GLY A 94 20.81 -19.95 8.34
CA GLY A 94 19.60 -20.77 8.33
C GLY A 94 19.19 -21.41 6.98
N GLY A 95 19.97 -21.27 5.89
CA GLY A 95 19.60 -21.79 4.56
C GLY A 95 19.87 -20.83 3.38
N LYS A 96 19.40 -21.20 2.17
CA LYS A 96 19.54 -20.38 0.95
C LYS A 96 18.36 -19.41 0.80
N GLY A 97 18.64 -18.15 0.50
CA GLY A 97 17.63 -17.14 0.14
C GLY A 97 17.29 -16.09 1.21
N HIS A 98 18.09 -15.97 2.27
CA HIS A 98 17.83 -15.00 3.34
C HIS A 98 17.93 -13.54 2.87
N LYS A 99 16.97 -12.74 3.33
CA LYS A 99 16.93 -11.30 3.16
C LYS A 99 17.36 -10.65 4.47
N VAL A 100 18.60 -10.17 4.49
CA VAL A 100 19.29 -9.69 5.71
C VAL A 100 19.74 -8.23 5.61
N THR A 101 19.74 -7.66 4.40
CA THR A 101 20.28 -6.31 4.19
C THR A 101 19.25 -5.25 4.57
N ALA A 102 19.75 -4.11 5.07
CA ALA A 102 18.92 -2.95 5.41
C ALA A 102 18.01 -2.52 4.25
N ARG A 103 18.56 -2.50 3.03
CA ARG A 103 17.80 -2.19 1.81
C ARG A 103 16.62 -3.13 1.59
N GLN A 104 16.83 -4.44 1.71
CA GLN A 104 15.76 -5.42 1.52
C GLN A 104 14.64 -5.21 2.55
N VAL A 105 15.00 -4.94 3.81
CA VAL A 105 14.04 -4.69 4.89
C VAL A 105 13.25 -3.41 4.58
N LYS A 106 13.93 -2.31 4.25
CA LYS A 106 13.28 -1.03 3.91
C LYS A 106 12.34 -1.16 2.72
N ASP A 107 12.78 -1.79 1.63
CA ASP A 107 11.96 -1.98 0.43
C ASP A 107 10.67 -2.79 0.75
N ARG A 108 10.72 -3.72 1.72
CA ARG A 108 9.55 -4.50 2.13
C ARG A 108 8.62 -3.72 3.06
N LEU A 109 9.16 -2.93 3.98
CA LEU A 109 8.38 -2.03 4.83
C LEU A 109 7.68 -0.97 3.99
N ASP A 110 8.36 -0.39 3.01
CA ASP A 110 7.78 0.61 2.09
C ASP A 110 6.68 0.00 1.23
N ARG A 111 6.86 -1.25 0.79
CA ARG A 111 5.81 -1.99 0.08
C ARG A 111 4.58 -2.25 0.96
N GLU A 112 4.78 -2.50 2.26
CA GLU A 112 3.66 -2.70 3.18
C GLU A 112 2.79 -1.44 3.27
N LEU A 113 3.41 -0.26 3.24
CA LEU A 113 2.67 1.01 3.29
C LEU A 113 1.75 1.24 2.09
N ILE A 114 1.99 0.56 0.96
CA ILE A 114 1.13 0.64 -0.23
C ILE A 114 -0.20 -0.05 0.08
N GLY A 115 -1.24 0.78 0.26
CA GLY A 115 -2.58 0.29 0.57
C GLY A 115 -2.79 -0.11 2.04
N ASN A 116 -1.78 -0.02 2.91
CA ASN A 116 -1.95 -0.23 4.35
C ASN A 116 -1.90 1.10 5.10
N VAL A 117 -3.07 1.67 5.35
CA VAL A 117 -3.24 2.91 6.12
C VAL A 117 -3.12 2.72 7.63
N SER A 118 -3.00 1.49 8.11
CA SER A 118 -2.93 1.16 9.54
C SER A 118 -1.51 1.13 10.12
N LEU A 119 -0.50 1.24 9.25
CA LEU A 119 0.91 1.22 9.62
C LEU A 119 1.57 2.56 9.31
N ARG A 120 2.55 2.91 10.13
CA ARG A 120 3.51 3.99 9.85
C ARG A 120 4.91 3.46 10.05
N VAL A 121 5.84 3.84 9.19
CA VAL A 121 7.25 3.49 9.31
C VAL A 121 8.03 4.80 9.40
N LEU A 122 8.80 4.95 10.46
CA LEU A 122 9.64 6.12 10.73
C LEU A 122 11.11 5.71 10.73
N ASP A 123 11.98 6.56 10.23
CA ASP A 123 13.41 6.38 10.36
C ASP A 123 13.86 6.57 11.81
N THR A 124 14.85 5.79 12.24
CA THR A 124 15.49 5.96 13.55
C THR A 124 16.86 6.62 13.40
N GLU A 125 17.57 6.84 14.50
CA GLU A 125 18.98 7.29 14.47
C GLU A 125 19.91 6.28 13.79
N ARG A 126 19.47 5.03 13.68
CA ARG A 126 20.20 3.94 13.05
C ARG A 126 19.73 3.73 11.61
N PRO A 127 20.63 3.71 10.61
CA PRO A 127 20.27 3.53 9.20
C PRO A 127 19.81 2.10 8.87
N ASP A 128 19.97 1.17 9.80
CA ASP A 128 19.60 -0.24 9.69
C ASP A 128 18.39 -0.62 10.57
N ALA A 129 17.66 0.37 11.09
CA ALA A 129 16.49 0.17 11.93
C ALA A 129 15.39 1.24 11.71
N TRP A 130 14.14 0.80 11.80
CA TRP A 130 12.95 1.62 11.61
C TRP A 130 11.97 1.41 12.75
N GLU A 131 11.31 2.49 13.17
CA GLU A 131 10.17 2.40 14.08
C GLU A 131 8.92 2.11 13.25
N VAL A 132 8.31 0.95 13.49
CA VAL A 132 7.07 0.52 12.84
C VAL A 132 5.93 0.64 13.84
N GLN A 133 5.01 1.53 13.54
CA GLN A 133 3.85 1.84 14.37
C GLN A 133 2.61 1.15 13.81
N GLY A 134 1.80 0.54 14.67
CA GLY A 134 0.56 -0.13 14.29
C GLY A 134 -0.56 0.07 15.31
N ARG A 135 -1.77 -0.34 14.92
CA ARG A 135 -2.98 -0.21 15.74
C ARG A 135 -3.10 -1.23 16.88
N GLY A 136 -2.26 -2.25 16.87
CA GLY A 136 -2.26 -3.29 17.89
C GLY A 136 -1.14 -4.29 17.65
N GLU A 137 -0.83 -5.05 18.70
CA GLU A 137 0.25 -6.05 18.68
C GLU A 137 0.08 -7.09 17.57
N LEU A 138 -1.16 -7.52 17.29
CA LEU A 138 -1.43 -8.56 16.29
C LEU A 138 -1.09 -8.09 14.88
N ALA A 139 -1.35 -6.82 14.53
CA ALA A 139 -1.02 -6.29 13.22
C ALA A 139 0.50 -6.31 12.96
N LEU A 140 1.27 -5.91 13.98
CA LEU A 140 2.73 -5.95 13.93
C LEU A 140 3.27 -7.38 13.90
N ALA A 141 2.68 -8.28 14.69
CA ALA A 141 3.05 -9.70 14.70
C ALA A 141 2.80 -10.37 13.34
N ILE A 142 1.68 -10.06 12.68
CA ILE A 142 1.38 -10.56 11.33
C ILE A 142 2.41 -10.07 10.32
N LEU A 143 2.78 -8.78 10.36
CA LEU A 143 3.80 -8.22 9.47
C LEU A 143 5.13 -8.96 9.63
N VAL A 144 5.61 -9.11 10.86
CA VAL A 144 6.88 -9.80 11.14
C VAL A 144 6.82 -11.27 10.71
N GLU A 145 5.72 -11.97 10.96
CA GLU A 145 5.57 -13.38 10.55
C GLU A 145 5.49 -13.53 9.03
N GLN A 146 4.84 -12.60 8.31
CA GLN A 146 4.86 -12.59 6.85
C GLN A 146 6.28 -12.37 6.32
N MET A 147 7.01 -11.39 6.86
CA MET A 147 8.41 -11.16 6.51
C MET A 147 9.26 -12.42 6.79
N ARG A 148 9.07 -13.10 7.91
CA ARG A 148 9.76 -14.37 8.21
C ARG A 148 9.47 -15.45 7.16
N ARG A 149 8.20 -15.61 6.74
CA ARG A 149 7.80 -16.55 5.66
C ARG A 149 8.36 -16.17 4.31
N GLU A 150 8.59 -14.89 4.07
CA GLU A 150 9.25 -14.34 2.88
C GLU A 150 10.79 -14.47 2.92
N GLY A 151 11.36 -15.04 3.98
CA GLY A 151 12.80 -15.29 4.15
C GLY A 151 13.58 -14.12 4.76
N PHE A 152 12.93 -13.16 5.43
CA PHE A 152 13.62 -12.12 6.18
C PHE A 152 14.15 -12.65 7.51
N GLU A 153 15.41 -12.31 7.81
CA GLU A 153 15.98 -12.44 9.15
C GLU A 153 16.15 -11.03 9.73
N LEU A 154 15.38 -10.72 10.76
CA LEU A 154 15.28 -9.41 11.41
C LEU A 154 15.88 -9.47 12.81
#